data_AF-A0A938D4U8-F1
#
_entry.id   AF-A0A938D4U8-F1
#
_cell.length_a   1.000
_cell.length_b   1.000
_cell.length_c   1.000
_cell.angle_alpha   90.00
_cell.angle_beta   90.00
_cell.angle_gamma   90.00
#
_symmetry.space_group_name_H-M   'P 1'
#
loop_
_entity.id
_entity.type
_entity.pdbx_description
1 polymer ?
#
loop_
_entity_poly.entity_id
_entity_poly.type
_entity_poly.pdbx_seq_one_letter_code
_entity_poly.pdbx_strand_id
1 'polypeptide(L)' 'MAERLDIAELLQTARVWGWRIATAESCTGGMVAAALTDIAGSSDVFDRG' A
#
# COMPACT_ATOMS: atom_id res chain seq x y z
N MET A 1 6.22 -16.38 -13.13
CA MET A 1 5.36 -15.22 -13.39
C MET A 1 4.78 -14.79 -12.07
N ALA A 2 5.02 -13.56 -11.62
CA ALA A 2 4.28 -13.03 -10.48
C ALA A 2 2.88 -12.66 -10.98
N GLU A 3 1.87 -13.19 -10.34
CA GLU A 3 0.48 -12.80 -10.58
C GLU A 3 0.31 -11.31 -10.24
N ARG A 4 -0.56 -10.61 -10.96
CA ARG A 4 -0.84 -9.20 -10.66
C ARG A 4 -1.73 -9.17 -9.44
N LEU A 5 -1.20 -8.67 -8.32
CA LEU A 5 -1.96 -8.38 -7.13
C LEU A 5 -2.72 -7.06 -7.29
N ASP A 6 -3.93 -6.99 -6.75
CA ASP A 6 -4.59 -5.71 -6.51
C ASP A 6 -4.12 -5.06 -5.19
N ILE A 7 -4.62 -3.85 -4.91
CA ILE A 7 -4.18 -3.08 -3.73
C ILE A 7 -4.66 -3.74 -2.42
N ALA A 8 -5.86 -4.32 -2.41
CA ALA A 8 -6.38 -4.97 -1.21
C ALA A 8 -5.56 -6.22 -0.87
N GLU A 9 -5.20 -7.01 -1.88
CA GLU A 9 -4.32 -8.18 -1.76
C GLU A 9 -2.92 -7.79 -1.30
N LEU A 10 -2.37 -6.67 -1.81
CA LEU A 10 -1.10 -6.11 -1.36
C LEU A 10 -1.13 -5.77 0.13
N LEU A 11 -2.15 -5.02 0.58
CA LEU A 11 -2.29 -4.63 1.98
C LEU A 11 -2.49 -5.84 2.89
N GLN A 12 -3.29 -6.81 2.46
CA GLN A 12 -3.49 -8.04 3.21
C GLN A 12 -2.21 -8.87 3.33
N THR A 13 -1.42 -8.93 2.26
CA THR A 13 -0.11 -9.59 2.29
C THR A 13 0.78 -8.89 3.32
N ALA A 14 0.90 -7.56 3.27
CA ALA A 14 1.69 -6.82 4.26
C ALA A 14 1.24 -7.10 5.70
N ARG A 15 -0.07 -7.20 5.97
CA ARG A 15 -0.59 -7.57 7.30
C ARG A 15 -0.12 -8.96 7.74
N VAL A 16 -0.25 -9.96 6.87
CA VAL A 16 0.15 -11.36 7.17
C VAL A 16 1.64 -11.46 7.52
N TRP A 17 2.47 -10.69 6.84
CA TRP A 17 3.92 -10.69 7.06
C TRP A 17 4.37 -9.70 8.15
N GLY A 18 3.46 -8.91 8.72
CA GLY A 18 3.77 -7.87 9.71
C GLY A 18 4.62 -6.73 9.14
N TRP A 19 4.52 -6.46 7.84
CA TRP A 19 5.28 -5.42 7.16
C TRP A 19 4.59 -4.06 7.25
N ARG A 20 5.40 -3.01 7.18
CA ARG A 20 4.93 -1.64 6.95
C ARG A 20 5.29 -1.17 5.56
N ILE A 21 4.43 -0.34 4.99
CA ILE A 21 4.58 0.25 3.66
C ILE A 21 4.79 1.74 3.83
N ALA A 22 5.78 2.29 3.15
CA ALA A 22 5.95 3.73 2.98
C ALA A 22 6.24 4.05 1.52
N THR A 23 5.79 5.20 1.04
CA THR A 23 6.10 5.68 -0.31
C THR A 23 7.04 6.88 -0.26
N ALA A 24 7.78 7.11 -1.34
CA ALA A 24 8.50 8.34 -1.59
C ALA A 24 8.19 8.72 -3.03
N GLU A 25 7.48 9.83 -3.22
CA GLU A 25 6.82 10.15 -4.49
C GLU A 25 7.37 11.44 -5.10
N SER A 26 7.52 11.44 -6.43
CA SER A 26 7.90 12.61 -7.23
C SER A 26 6.84 12.86 -8.30
N CYS A 27 6.96 12.23 -9.48
CA CYS A 27 6.01 12.41 -10.58
C CYS A 27 4.56 12.00 -10.27
N THR A 28 4.36 11.09 -9.32
CA THR A 28 3.02 10.66 -8.91
C THR A 28 2.37 11.61 -7.91
N GLY A 29 3.13 12.51 -7.27
CA GLY A 29 2.59 13.56 -6.40
C GLY A 29 1.70 13.07 -5.26
N GLY A 30 1.89 11.84 -4.77
CA GLY A 30 1.06 11.25 -3.71
C GLY A 30 -0.06 10.33 -4.21
N MET A 31 -0.20 10.11 -5.52
CA MET A 31 -1.25 9.22 -6.06
C MET A 31 -1.10 7.76 -5.63
N VAL A 32 0.12 7.28 -5.33
CA VAL A 32 0.30 5.92 -4.82
C VAL A 32 -0.16 5.83 -3.37
N ALA A 33 0.26 6.78 -2.52
CA ALA A 33 -0.25 6.89 -1.15
C ALA A 33 -1.77 7.06 -1.12
N ALA A 34 -2.34 7.87 -2.02
CA ALA A 34 -3.79 8.05 -2.13
C ALA A 34 -4.50 6.72 -2.48
N ALA A 35 -4.01 5.98 -3.47
CA ALA A 35 -4.60 4.70 -3.84
C ALA A 35 -4.50 3.64 -2.73
N LEU A 36 -3.41 3.64 -1.95
CA LEU A 36 -3.26 2.77 -0.79
C LEU A 36 -4.23 3.16 0.33
N THR A 37 -4.34 4.46 0.62
CA THR A 37 -5.16 4.97 1.74
C THR A 37 -6.66 4.98 1.45
N ASP A 38 -7.08 4.91 0.18
CA ASP A 38 -8.49 4.75 -0.22
C ASP A 38 -9.08 3.38 0.19
N ILE A 39 -8.22 2.38 0.42
CA ILE A 39 -8.66 1.07 0.93
C ILE A 39 -8.81 1.13 2.45
N ALA A 40 -10.00 0.77 2.95
CA ALA A 40 -10.28 0.71 4.38
C ALA A 40 -9.30 -0.24 5.13
N GLY A 41 -8.85 0.20 6.30
CA GLY A 41 -7.87 -0.53 7.11
C GLY A 41 -6.43 -0.42 6.60
N SER A 42 -6.15 0.38 5.56
CA SER A 42 -4.78 0.62 5.07
C SER A 42 -3.83 1.14 6.16
N SER A 43 -4.35 1.84 7.16
CA SER A 43 -3.61 2.31 8.36
C SER A 43 -2.96 1.19 9.18
N ASP A 44 -3.40 -0.06 9.04
CA ASP A 44 -2.77 -1.19 9.74
C ASP A 44 -1.32 -1.41 9.29
N VAL A 45 -1.00 -1.01 8.05
CA VAL A 45 0.30 -1.30 7.40
C VAL A 45 0.93 -0.09 6.70
N PHE A 46 0.15 0.89 6.24
CA PHE A 46 0.70 2.09 5.62
C PHE A 46 1.15 3.09 6.69
N ASP A 47 2.43 3.47 6.66
CA ASP A 47 3.08 4.35 7.64
C ASP A 47 3.07 5.82 7.20
N ARG A 48 3.57 6.10 5.99
CA ARG A 48 3.73 7.45 5.43
C ARG A 48 3.97 7.43 3.93
N GLY A 49 3.73 8.57 3.28
CA GLY A 49 4.12 8.84 1.89
C GLY A 49 4.96 10.10 1.77
#